data_AF-A0A6P1VS83-F1
#
_entry.id   AF-A0A6P1VS83-F1
#
_cell.length_a   1.000
_cell.length_b   1.000
_cell.length_c   1.000
_cell.angle_alpha   90.00
_cell.angle_beta   90.00
_cell.angle_gamma   90.00
#
_symmetry.space_group_name_H-M   'P 1'
#
loop_
_entity.id
_entity.type
_entity.pdbx_description
1 polymer ?
#
loop_
_entity_poly.entity_id
_entity_poly.type
_entity_poly.pdbx_seq_one_letter_code
_entity_poly.pdbx_strand_id
1 'polypeptide(L)'
;MPLAADYYFSVFPSSNGWATWKRSWQGFDYHLSSWPHVDKRKLAKFLFQEKPYSHWWITFFDRFYQLKPNDSWDYQFHYQSMIRNQLAIIPKANLVKNIGYGPDATHSQNPDSYFANVPTHEFEFPIRHPDQIVRHYEADLFIQKMLFGSVEVPGTYKKIKRLIKRAIRYSN
;
A
#
# COMPACT_ATOMS: atom_id res chain seq x y z
N MET A 1 -17.65 -1.10 -6.97
CA MET A 1 -17.41 -2.55 -7.11
C MET A 1 -18.43 -3.26 -6.24
N PRO A 2 -19.32 -4.11 -6.79
CA PRO A 2 -20.34 -4.76 -5.98
C PRO A 2 -19.68 -5.80 -5.07
N LEU A 3 -19.77 -5.59 -3.75
CA LEU A 3 -19.37 -6.56 -2.73
C LEU A 3 -20.63 -7.23 -2.18
N ALA A 4 -20.60 -8.56 -2.07
CA ALA A 4 -21.68 -9.30 -1.45
C ALA A 4 -21.70 -9.15 0.09
N ALA A 5 -20.54 -8.90 0.69
CA ALA A 5 -20.34 -8.70 2.13
C ALA A 5 -20.15 -7.22 2.48
N ASP A 6 -20.24 -6.89 3.77
CA ASP A 6 -20.13 -5.51 4.27
C ASP A 6 -18.70 -5.00 4.40
N TYR A 7 -17.71 -5.87 4.20
CA TYR A 7 -16.31 -5.52 4.18
C TYR A 7 -15.53 -6.52 3.33
N TYR A 8 -14.28 -6.21 3.04
CA TYR A 8 -13.34 -7.09 2.36
C TYR A 8 -11.99 -7.08 3.06
N PHE A 9 -11.11 -8.01 2.68
CA PHE A 9 -9.76 -8.08 3.22
C PHE A 9 -8.75 -7.50 2.23
N SER A 10 -7.85 -6.65 2.73
CA SER A 10 -6.85 -5.93 1.93
C SER A 10 -5.45 -6.10 2.50
N VAL A 11 -4.41 -6.03 1.67
CA VAL A 11 -3.01 -5.89 2.16
C VAL A 11 -2.68 -4.47 2.63
N PHE A 12 -3.60 -3.52 2.42
CA PHE A 12 -3.44 -2.12 2.78
C PHE A 12 -4.25 -1.78 4.04
N PRO A 13 -3.61 -1.65 5.21
CA PRO A 13 -4.27 -0.97 6.33
C PRO A 13 -4.61 0.48 5.94
N SER A 14 -5.79 0.97 6.33
CA SER A 14 -6.10 2.41 6.26
C SER A 14 -5.40 3.14 7.40
N SER A 15 -4.91 4.35 7.15
CA SER A 15 -4.46 5.29 8.19
C SER A 15 -5.54 6.30 8.59
N ASN A 16 -6.54 6.54 7.71
CA ASN A 16 -7.68 7.40 7.99
C ASN A 16 -8.81 6.57 8.63
N GLY A 17 -9.00 6.73 9.94
CA GLY A 17 -10.00 6.01 10.73
C GLY A 17 -9.72 4.52 10.82
N TRP A 18 -8.75 4.16 11.66
CA TRP A 18 -8.28 2.78 11.80
C TRP A 18 -8.37 2.30 13.25
N ALA A 19 -8.46 0.99 13.40
CA ALA A 19 -8.33 0.30 14.67
C ALA A 19 -7.52 -0.97 14.45
N THR A 20 -6.79 -1.39 15.48
CA THR A 20 -5.99 -2.61 15.40
C THR A 20 -6.00 -3.36 16.71
N TRP A 21 -5.77 -4.66 16.63
CA TRP A 21 -5.52 -5.47 17.83
C TRP A 21 -4.07 -5.34 18.24
N LYS A 22 -3.80 -5.39 19.55
CA LYS A 22 -2.44 -5.38 20.12
C LYS A 22 -1.49 -6.36 19.39
N ARG A 23 -1.98 -7.56 19.06
CA ARG A 23 -1.20 -8.59 18.33
C ARG A 23 -0.72 -8.13 16.94
N SER A 24 -1.51 -7.29 16.27
CA SER A 24 -1.20 -6.80 14.92
C SER A 24 -0.24 -5.62 14.95
N TRP A 25 -0.21 -4.87 16.05
CA TRP A 25 0.71 -3.75 16.27
C TRP A 25 2.04 -4.19 16.91
N GLN A 26 2.04 -5.26 17.71
CA GLN A 26 3.22 -5.71 18.43
C GLN A 26 4.41 -5.95 17.50
N GLY A 27 5.58 -5.39 17.87
CA GLY A 27 6.79 -5.47 17.05
C GLY A 27 6.82 -4.50 15.86
N PHE A 28 6.00 -3.45 15.90
CA PHE A 28 6.08 -2.30 14.99
C PHE A 28 7.50 -1.72 14.97
N ASP A 29 8.04 -1.61 13.76
CA ASP A 29 9.41 -1.18 13.48
C ASP A 29 9.36 0.10 12.64
N TYR A 30 9.53 1.22 13.33
CA TYR A 30 9.43 2.56 12.74
C TYR A 30 10.53 2.84 11.69
N HIS A 31 11.63 2.09 11.70
CA HIS A 31 12.78 2.34 10.83
C HIS A 31 12.96 1.30 9.73
N LEU A 32 12.03 0.33 9.60
CA LEU A 32 12.14 -0.77 8.64
C LEU A 32 13.49 -1.49 8.77
N SER A 33 13.95 -1.70 9.99
CA SER A 33 15.26 -2.28 10.35
C SER A 33 15.47 -3.66 9.71
N SER A 34 14.39 -4.40 9.47
CA SER A 34 14.41 -5.71 8.79
C SER A 34 14.47 -5.63 7.25
N TRP A 35 14.27 -4.47 6.63
CA TRP A 35 14.17 -4.30 5.19
C TRP A 35 15.37 -4.86 4.39
N PRO A 36 16.63 -4.69 4.83
CA PRO A 36 17.79 -5.27 4.13
C PRO A 36 17.75 -6.80 3.99
N HIS A 37 16.98 -7.48 4.86
CA HIS A 37 16.89 -8.94 4.92
C HIS A 37 15.60 -9.49 4.28
N VAL A 38 14.71 -8.63 3.80
CA VAL A 38 13.46 -9.05 3.16
C VAL A 38 13.75 -9.70 1.80
N ASP A 39 13.12 -10.84 1.52
CA ASP A 39 13.07 -11.39 0.17
C ASP A 39 12.13 -10.54 -0.70
N LYS A 40 12.72 -9.53 -1.35
CA LYS A 40 12.03 -8.59 -2.25
C LYS A 40 11.32 -9.31 -3.41
N ARG A 41 11.82 -10.47 -3.85
CA ARG A 41 11.18 -11.24 -4.94
C ARG A 41 9.91 -11.91 -4.43
N LYS A 42 9.95 -12.50 -3.23
CA LYS A 42 8.76 -13.08 -2.58
C LYS A 42 7.73 -12.01 -2.27
N LEU A 43 8.15 -10.89 -1.69
CA LEU A 43 7.27 -9.76 -1.40
C LEU A 43 6.61 -9.21 -2.66
N ALA A 44 7.39 -8.97 -3.73
CA ALA A 44 6.84 -8.48 -5.00
C ALA A 44 5.77 -9.42 -5.57
N LYS A 45 6.02 -10.73 -5.56
CA LYS A 45 5.05 -11.74 -6.02
C LYS A 45 3.78 -11.79 -5.17
N PHE A 46 3.91 -11.59 -3.86
CA PHE A 46 2.78 -11.52 -2.94
C PHE A 46 1.91 -10.29 -3.20
N LEU A 47 2.54 -9.13 -3.43
CA LEU A 47 1.82 -7.86 -3.59
C LEU A 47 1.04 -7.77 -4.89
N PHE A 48 1.69 -7.94 -6.05
CA PHE A 48 1.01 -7.79 -7.34
C PHE A 48 1.64 -8.70 -8.40
N GLN A 49 0.79 -9.24 -9.27
CA GLN A 49 1.19 -9.92 -10.49
C GLN A 49 1.79 -8.91 -11.49
N GLU A 50 1.26 -7.68 -11.50
CA GLU A 50 1.75 -6.58 -12.32
C GLU A 50 3.04 -6.00 -11.73
N LYS A 51 4.16 -6.32 -12.39
CA LYS A 51 5.49 -5.86 -11.98
C LYS A 51 5.58 -4.35 -11.71
N PRO A 52 4.98 -3.45 -12.50
CA PRO A 52 5.03 -2.01 -12.22
C PRO A 52 4.51 -1.62 -10.83
N TYR A 53 3.48 -2.30 -10.34
CA TYR A 53 2.90 -2.04 -9.02
C TYR A 53 3.74 -2.66 -7.90
N SER A 54 4.17 -3.91 -8.06
CA SER A 54 5.01 -4.56 -7.06
C SER A 54 6.35 -3.84 -6.91
N HIS A 55 6.98 -3.40 -8.01
CA HIS A 55 8.25 -2.68 -7.99
C HIS A 55 8.13 -1.28 -7.43
N TRP A 56 6.95 -0.66 -7.49
CA TRP A 56 6.70 0.62 -6.85
C TRP A 56 6.94 0.50 -5.34
N TRP A 57 6.35 -0.53 -4.69
CA TRP A 57 6.54 -0.78 -3.26
C TRP A 57 7.99 -1.09 -2.90
N ILE A 58 8.67 -1.93 -3.69
CA ILE A 58 10.09 -2.24 -3.43
C ILE A 58 10.94 -0.97 -3.52
N THR A 59 10.73 -0.16 -4.55
CA THR A 59 11.48 1.09 -4.75
C THR A 59 11.16 2.10 -3.66
N PHE A 60 9.88 2.20 -3.26
CA PHE A 60 9.43 3.06 -2.19
C PHE A 60 10.09 2.69 -0.87
N PHE A 61 10.05 1.43 -0.45
CA PHE A 61 10.67 1.00 0.81
C PHE A 61 12.19 1.07 0.78
N ASP A 62 12.84 0.84 -0.38
CA ASP A 62 14.27 1.09 -0.54
C ASP A 62 14.62 2.56 -0.24
N ARG A 63 13.84 3.50 -0.80
CA ARG A 63 14.03 4.93 -0.54
C ARG A 63 13.68 5.30 0.91
N PHE A 64 12.58 4.77 1.44
CA PHE A 64 12.11 5.05 2.79
C PHE A 64 13.16 4.62 3.83
N TYR A 65 13.70 3.40 3.70
CA TYR A 65 14.75 2.89 4.57
C TYR A 65 16.04 3.72 4.52
N GLN A 66 16.40 4.24 3.34
CA GLN A 66 17.59 5.08 3.18
C GLN A 66 17.41 6.49 3.77
N LEU A 67 16.25 7.11 3.53
CA LEU A 67 15.98 8.49 3.96
C LEU A 67 15.58 8.59 5.43
N LYS A 68 15.01 7.52 6.00
CA LYS A 68 14.54 7.46 7.40
C LYS A 68 13.70 8.69 7.81
N PRO A 69 12.60 8.98 7.10
CA PRO A 69 11.71 10.06 7.49
C PRO A 69 11.16 9.82 8.91
N ASN A 70 10.90 10.90 9.64
CA ASN A 70 10.50 10.88 11.06
C ASN A 70 9.12 11.50 11.32
N ASP A 71 8.33 11.70 10.27
CA ASP A 71 7.01 12.33 10.27
C ASP A 71 5.89 11.42 9.76
N SER A 72 6.19 10.15 9.49
CA SER A 72 5.23 9.15 8.99
C SER A 72 5.25 7.89 9.85
N TRP A 73 4.12 7.21 9.99
CA TRP A 73 4.02 5.91 10.69
C TRP A 73 3.23 4.87 9.88
N ASP A 74 2.38 5.35 8.97
CA ASP A 74 1.43 4.57 8.17
C ASP A 74 2.14 3.68 7.16
N TYR A 75 3.15 4.19 6.46
CA TYR A 75 3.98 3.39 5.54
C TYR A 75 4.75 2.27 6.25
N GLN A 76 5.22 2.51 7.47
CA GLN A 76 5.84 1.47 8.29
C GLN A 76 4.82 0.40 8.70
N PHE A 77 3.57 0.80 8.94
CA PHE A 77 2.51 -0.13 9.26
C PHE A 77 2.06 -0.95 8.03
N HIS A 78 2.04 -0.33 6.85
CA HIS A 78 1.93 -1.05 5.57
C HIS A 78 3.05 -2.09 5.44
N TYR A 79 4.30 -1.68 5.62
CA TYR A 79 5.47 -2.57 5.55
C TYR A 79 5.31 -3.77 6.48
N GLN A 80 5.04 -3.54 7.77
CA GLN A 80 4.83 -4.60 8.75
C GLN A 80 3.72 -5.56 8.31
N SER A 81 2.58 -5.02 7.88
CA SER A 81 1.42 -5.83 7.48
C SER A 81 1.79 -6.73 6.30
N MET A 82 2.49 -6.18 5.30
CA MET A 82 2.88 -6.89 4.09
C MET A 82 3.89 -8.01 4.36
N ILE A 83 4.96 -7.76 5.14
CA ILE A 83 5.98 -8.79 5.40
C ILE A 83 5.47 -9.92 6.31
N ARG A 84 4.40 -9.66 7.07
CA ARG A 84 3.73 -10.64 7.95
C ARG A 84 2.52 -11.30 7.28
N ASN A 85 2.25 -11.03 6.01
CA ASN A 85 1.07 -11.50 5.28
C ASN A 85 -0.25 -11.21 6.02
N GLN A 86 -0.31 -10.08 6.73
CA GLN A 86 -1.52 -9.66 7.42
C GLN A 86 -2.52 -9.04 6.44
N LEU A 87 -3.80 -9.17 6.79
CA LEU A 87 -4.89 -8.55 6.06
C LEU A 87 -5.64 -7.58 6.97
N ALA A 88 -5.95 -6.41 6.42
CA ALA A 88 -6.82 -5.42 7.03
C ALA A 88 -8.27 -5.66 6.61
N ILE A 89 -9.20 -5.43 7.52
CA ILE A 89 -10.64 -5.41 7.23
C ILE A 89 -10.98 -4.00 6.73
N ILE A 90 -11.49 -3.91 5.50
CA ILE A 90 -11.87 -2.64 4.88
C ILE A 90 -13.39 -2.65 4.64
N PRO A 91 -14.14 -1.70 5.23
CA PRO A 91 -15.57 -1.64 5.04
C PRO A 91 -15.93 -1.35 3.58
N LYS A 92 -17.07 -1.87 3.11
CA LYS A 92 -17.57 -1.63 1.74
C LYS A 92 -17.94 -0.16 1.49
N ALA A 93 -18.16 0.60 2.56
CA ALA A 93 -18.52 2.01 2.54
C ALA A 93 -17.63 2.79 3.50
N ASN A 94 -17.45 4.08 3.23
CA ASN A 94 -16.68 4.95 4.10
C ASN A 94 -17.46 5.20 5.41
N LEU A 95 -16.84 4.92 6.56
CA LEU A 95 -17.46 5.06 7.88
C LEU A 95 -16.95 6.29 8.65
N VAL A 96 -15.96 7.00 8.12
CA VAL A 96 -15.28 8.11 8.81
C VAL A 96 -15.14 9.32 7.91
N LYS A 97 -15.17 10.52 8.49
CA LYS A 97 -14.85 11.76 7.77
C LYS A 97 -13.49 12.26 8.24
N ASN A 98 -12.56 12.46 7.31
CA ASN A 98 -11.30 13.12 7.62
C ASN A 98 -11.51 14.64 7.64
N ILE A 99 -11.46 15.24 8.84
CA ILE A 99 -11.62 16.68 9.03
C ILE A 99 -10.30 17.47 8.92
N GLY A 100 -9.19 16.80 8.61
CA GLY A 100 -7.86 17.38 8.44
C GLY A 100 -7.57 17.89 7.03
N TYR A 101 -8.60 18.22 6.24
CA TYR A 101 -8.47 18.86 4.92
C TYR A 101 -8.81 20.34 5.01
N GLY A 102 -8.03 21.18 4.33
CA GLY A 102 -8.27 22.62 4.25
C GLY A 102 -7.01 23.47 4.41
N PRO A 103 -7.12 24.80 4.33
CA PRO A 103 -5.96 25.71 4.30
C PRO A 103 -5.05 25.57 5.53
N ASP A 104 -5.60 25.18 6.67
CA ASP A 104 -4.87 25.01 7.93
C ASP A 104 -4.30 23.59 8.13
N ALA A 105 -4.49 22.68 7.17
CA ALA A 105 -4.02 21.32 7.27
C ALA A 105 -2.49 21.22 7.15
N THR A 106 -1.88 20.33 7.95
CA THR A 106 -0.42 20.08 7.91
C THR A 106 0.03 19.45 6.58
N HIS A 107 -0.80 18.54 6.02
CA HIS A 107 -0.41 17.76 4.85
C HIS A 107 -1.47 17.72 3.72
N SER A 108 -2.70 18.18 3.97
CA SER A 108 -3.84 18.00 3.05
C SER A 108 -4.57 19.33 2.77
N GLN A 109 -3.83 20.28 2.20
CA GLN A 109 -4.31 21.66 2.05
C GLN A 109 -5.31 21.89 0.92
N ASN A 110 -5.50 20.92 0.02
CA ASN A 110 -6.46 21.04 -1.08
C ASN A 110 -7.87 20.61 -0.61
N PRO A 111 -8.81 21.54 -0.38
CA PRO A 111 -10.16 21.20 0.05
C PRO A 111 -10.99 20.51 -1.04
N ASP A 112 -10.60 20.65 -2.31
CA ASP A 112 -11.25 20.02 -3.46
C ASP A 112 -10.69 18.62 -3.76
N SER A 113 -9.85 18.09 -2.88
CA SER A 113 -9.41 16.71 -2.98
C SER A 113 -10.62 15.78 -2.97
N TYR A 114 -10.61 14.77 -3.85
CA TYR A 114 -11.62 13.72 -3.89
C TYR A 114 -11.86 13.09 -2.50
N PHE A 115 -10.81 12.99 -1.68
CA PHE A 115 -10.86 12.40 -0.34
C PHE A 115 -11.37 13.34 0.75
N ALA A 116 -11.44 14.66 0.51
CA ALA A 116 -11.87 15.63 1.51
C ALA A 116 -13.36 15.53 1.85
N ASN A 117 -14.18 15.14 0.86
CA ASN A 117 -15.63 15.21 0.94
C ASN A 117 -16.34 13.88 0.64
N VAL A 118 -15.66 12.75 0.88
CA VAL A 118 -16.27 11.43 0.73
C VAL A 118 -17.40 11.28 1.76
N PRO A 119 -18.65 11.00 1.34
CA PRO A 119 -19.76 10.79 2.27
C PRO A 119 -19.47 9.65 3.24
N THR A 120 -19.99 9.77 4.47
CA THR A 120 -20.01 8.67 5.43
C THR A 120 -21.32 7.93 5.36
N HIS A 121 -21.28 6.64 5.67
CA HIS A 121 -22.43 5.76 5.68
C HIS A 121 -22.50 5.02 7.02
N GLU A 122 -23.72 4.70 7.43
CA GLU A 122 -23.97 3.82 8.56
C GLU A 122 -24.15 2.39 8.07
N PHE A 123 -23.78 1.43 8.93
CA PHE A 123 -24.08 0.02 8.69
C PHE A 123 -25.35 -0.37 9.40
N GLU A 124 -26.15 -1.17 8.70
CA GLU A 124 -27.25 -1.91 9.30
C GLU A 124 -26.68 -3.19 9.92
N PHE A 125 -27.10 -3.48 11.15
CA PHE A 125 -26.67 -4.67 11.88
C PHE A 125 -27.77 -5.75 11.85
N PRO A 126 -27.40 -7.05 11.81
CA PRO A 126 -26.03 -7.57 11.81
C PRO A 126 -25.33 -7.40 10.45
N ILE A 127 -24.03 -7.10 10.48
CA ILE A 127 -23.24 -7.01 9.26
C ILE A 127 -23.04 -8.39 8.63
N ARG A 128 -22.94 -8.43 7.31
CA ARG A 128 -22.65 -9.62 6.51
C ARG A 128 -21.14 -9.84 6.39
N HIS A 129 -20.66 -10.93 6.97
CA HIS A 129 -19.28 -11.39 6.83
C HIS A 129 -19.01 -12.01 5.44
N PRO A 130 -17.79 -11.84 4.88
CA PRO A 130 -17.34 -12.62 3.74
C PRO A 130 -17.22 -14.10 4.09
N ASP A 131 -17.55 -14.98 3.13
CA ASP A 131 -17.46 -16.43 3.32
C ASP A 131 -16.03 -16.93 3.49
N GLN A 132 -15.03 -16.14 3.07
CA GLN A 132 -13.62 -16.49 3.12
C GLN A 132 -12.76 -15.30 3.58
N ILE A 133 -11.75 -15.60 4.39
CA ILE A 133 -10.70 -14.65 4.78
C ILE A 133 -9.60 -14.70 3.72
N VAL A 134 -9.90 -14.09 2.57
CA VAL A 134 -8.96 -14.00 1.44
C VAL A 134 -8.88 -12.56 0.96
N ARG A 135 -7.69 -12.18 0.53
CA ARG A 135 -7.41 -10.87 -0.06
C ARG A 135 -8.36 -10.61 -1.25
N HIS A 136 -8.97 -9.44 -1.27
CA HIS A 136 -9.68 -8.95 -2.45
C HIS A 136 -8.70 -8.23 -3.38
N TYR A 137 -8.17 -8.97 -4.35
CA TYR A 137 -7.08 -8.50 -5.20
C TYR A 137 -7.44 -7.27 -6.05
N GLU A 138 -8.65 -7.25 -6.60
CA GLU A 138 -9.15 -6.17 -7.47
C GLU A 138 -9.32 -4.86 -6.70
N ALA A 139 -9.77 -4.93 -5.45
CA ALA A 139 -9.85 -3.77 -4.56
C ALA A 139 -8.47 -3.20 -4.26
N ASP A 140 -7.50 -4.06 -3.97
CA ASP A 140 -6.12 -3.65 -3.75
C ASP A 140 -5.48 -3.06 -5.01
N LEU A 141 -5.78 -3.63 -6.18
CA LEU A 141 -5.32 -3.10 -7.46
C LEU A 141 -5.91 -1.72 -7.75
N PHE A 142 -7.19 -1.51 -7.39
CA PHE A 142 -7.84 -0.21 -7.49
C PHE A 142 -7.20 0.81 -6.54
N ILE A 143 -6.99 0.45 -5.27
CA ILE A 143 -6.29 1.29 -4.29
C ILE A 143 -4.88 1.64 -4.78
N GLN A 144 -4.14 0.66 -5.31
CA GLN A 144 -2.81 0.87 -5.85
C GLN A 144 -2.78 1.94 -6.94
N LYS A 145 -3.70 1.85 -7.90
CA LYS A 145 -3.81 2.79 -9.02
C LYS A 145 -4.23 4.18 -8.55
N MET A 146 -5.13 4.24 -7.59
CA MET A 146 -5.74 5.47 -7.11
C MET A 146 -4.82 6.26 -6.16
N LEU A 147 -4.15 5.58 -5.21
CA LEU A 147 -3.44 6.24 -4.11
C LEU A 147 -1.93 6.27 -4.25
N PHE A 148 -1.33 5.28 -4.91
CA PHE A 148 0.12 5.06 -4.85
C PHE A 148 0.80 5.26 -6.21
N GLY A 149 0.36 4.52 -7.23
CA GLY A 149 0.89 4.60 -8.60
C GLY A 149 1.69 3.37 -9.03
N SER A 150 2.62 3.56 -9.96
CA SER A 150 3.45 2.48 -10.52
C SER A 150 4.82 3.01 -10.88
N VAL A 151 5.80 2.11 -11.08
CA VAL A 151 7.10 2.48 -11.63
C VAL A 151 7.28 1.86 -13.01
N GLU A 152 7.96 2.60 -13.91
CA GLU A 152 8.41 2.02 -15.17
C GLU A 152 9.37 0.87 -14.89
N VAL A 153 9.00 -0.34 -15.35
CA VAL A 153 9.91 -1.47 -15.35
C VAL A 153 10.61 -1.49 -16.71
N PRO A 154 11.95 -1.39 -16.78
CA PRO A 154 12.66 -1.45 -18.06
C PRO A 154 12.33 -2.78 -18.74
N GLY A 155 11.68 -2.71 -19.90
CA GLY A 155 11.35 -3.88 -20.71
C GLY A 155 12.61 -4.67 -21.09
N THR A 156 12.42 -5.94 -21.46
CA THR A 156 13.51 -6.88 -21.84
C THR A 156 14.45 -6.27 -22.88
N TYR A 157 13.91 -5.55 -23.86
CA TYR A 157 14.68 -4.82 -24.87
C TYR A 157 15.58 -3.72 -24.28
N LYS A 158 15.06 -2.86 -23.38
CA LYS A 158 15.87 -1.83 -22.70
C LYS A 158 16.97 -2.46 -21.83
N LYS A 159 16.72 -3.63 -21.21
CA LYS A 159 17.73 -4.40 -20.45
C LYS A 159 18.83 -4.96 -21.35
N ILE A 160 18.48 -5.62 -22.46
CA ILE A 160 19.43 -6.16 -23.44
C ILE A 160 20.29 -5.02 -24.01
N LYS A 161 19.68 -3.90 -24.40
CA LYS A 161 20.41 -2.73 -24.90
C LYS A 161 21.40 -2.16 -23.88
N ARG A 162 21.05 -2.16 -22.59
CA ARG A 162 21.95 -1.75 -21.49
C ARG A 162 23.11 -2.72 -21.31
N LEU A 163 22.87 -4.02 -21.43
CA LEU A 163 23.92 -5.05 -21.35
C LEU A 163 24.90 -4.96 -22.51
N ILE A 164 24.39 -4.81 -23.74
CA ILE A 164 25.22 -4.59 -24.95
C ILE A 164 26.07 -3.33 -24.80
N LYS A 165 25.48 -2.20 -24.37
CA LYS A 165 26.25 -0.96 -24.12
C LYS A 165 27.32 -1.12 -23.05
N ARG A 166 27.08 -1.92 -22.01
CA ARG A 166 28.09 -2.23 -21.00
C ARG A 166 29.20 -3.09 -21.57
N ALA A 167 28.88 -4.16 -22.30
CA ALA A 167 29.87 -5.04 -22.91
C ALA A 167 30.81 -4.25 -23.85
N ILE A 168 30.26 -3.41 -24.73
CA ILE A 168 31.06 -2.55 -25.63
C ILE A 168 31.98 -1.60 -24.85
N ARG A 169 31.54 -1.08 -23.70
CA ARG A 169 32.34 -0.17 -22.87
C ARG A 169 33.50 -0.87 -22.13
N TYR A 170 33.44 -2.18 -21.93
CA TYR A 170 34.49 -2.99 -21.31
C TYR A 170 35.34 -3.77 -22.33
N SER A 171 35.05 -3.61 -23.64
CA SER A 171 35.77 -4.25 -24.75
C SER A 171 36.76 -3.30 -25.44
N ASN A 172 36.87 -2.05 -24.95
CA ASN A 172 37.84 -1.02 -25.31
C ASN A 172 38.61 -0.63 -24.06
#